data_AF-A0A7Z9ZMD0-F1
#
_entry.id   AF-A0A7Z9ZMD0-F1
#
_cell.length_a   1.000
_cell.length_b   1.000
_cell.length_c   1.000
_cell.angle_alpha   90.00
_cell.angle_beta   90.00
_cell.angle_gamma   90.00
#
_symmetry.space_group_name_H-M   'P 1'
#
loop_
_entity.id
_entity.type
_entity.pdbx_description
1 polymer ?
#
loop_
_entity_poly.entity_id
_entity_poly.type
_entity_poly.pdbx_seq_one_letter_code
_entity_poly.pdbx_strand_id
1 'polypeptide(L)' 'MDIQLNARNLEITPRLREYVEKKVSKLNRYLPDLEEVRVDLAV' A
#
# COMPACT_ATOMS: atom_id res chain seq x y z
N MET A 1 6.55 -1.63 -9.78
CA MET A 1 5.43 -1.34 -8.86
C MET A 1 5.98 -0.60 -7.66
N ASP A 2 5.96 0.73 -7.74
CA ASP A 2 6.34 1.62 -6.63
C ASP A 2 5.14 1.81 -5.70
N ILE A 3 5.32 1.53 -4.41
CA ILE A 3 4.27 1.71 -3.40
C ILE A 3 4.59 2.95 -2.57
N GLN A 4 3.81 4.01 -2.78
CA GLN A 4 3.87 5.23 -1.97
C GLN A 4 2.89 5.12 -0.81
N LEU A 5 3.44 4.98 0.40
CA LEU A 5 2.69 4.93 1.65
C LEU A 5 2.76 6.28 2.36
N ASN A 6 1.63 6.99 2.41
CA ASN A 6 1.49 8.22 3.15
C ASN A 6 0.57 7.98 4.34
N ALA A 7 1.08 8.13 5.56
CA ALA A 7 0.23 8.21 6.74
C ALA A 7 0.11 9.67 7.19
N ARG A 8 -1.12 10.12 7.42
CA ARG A 8 -1.41 11.40 8.07
C ARG A 8 -1.82 11.13 9.51
N ASN A 9 -1.08 11.69 10.46
CA ASN A 9 -1.28 11.52 11.91
C ASN A 9 -1.19 10.07 12.41
N LEU A 10 -0.52 9.18 11.66
CA LEU A 10 -0.38 7.78 12.02
C LEU A 10 1.06 7.32 11.83
N GLU A 11 1.55 6.51 12.74
CA GLU A 11 2.87 5.89 12.62
C GLU A 11 2.77 4.63 11.75
N ILE A 12 3.58 4.56 10.70
CA ILE A 12 3.68 3.36 9.87
C ILE A 12 4.45 2.29 10.64
N THR A 13 3.71 1.40 11.29
CA THR A 13 4.30 0.22 11.94
C THR A 13 4.62 -0.87 10.91
N PRO A 14 5.56 -1.80 11.20
CA PRO A 14 5.88 -2.91 10.31
C PRO A 14 4.66 -3.76 9.93
N ARG A 15 3.75 -3.99 10.90
CA ARG A 15 2.50 -4.73 10.67
C ARG A 15 1.57 -4.04 9.68
N LEU A 16 1.51 -2.70 9.71
CA LEU A 16 0.66 -1.93 8.82
C LEU A 16 1.18 -2.01 7.38
N ARG A 17 2.51 -1.94 7.22
CA ARG A 17 3.17 -2.13 5.92
C ARG A 17 2.88 -3.51 5.33
N GLU A 18 3.07 -4.57 6.10
CA GLU A 18 2.74 -5.95 5.67
C GLU A 18 1.27 -6.09 5.25
N TYR A 19 0.36 -5.46 6.00
CA TYR A 19 -1.06 -5.48 5.67
C TYR A 19 -1.34 -4.81 4.32
N VAL A 20 -0.74 -3.64 4.07
CA VAL A 20 -0.89 -2.92 2.80
C VAL A 20 -0.28 -3.73 1.65
N GLU A 21 0.92 -4.26 1.80
CA GLU A 21 1.55 -5.11 0.77
C GLU A 21 0.71 -6.35 0.42
N LYS A 22 0.10 -6.98 1.43
CA LYS A 22 -0.82 -8.10 1.21
C LYS A 22 -2.09 -7.70 0.45
N LYS A 23 -2.52 -6.44 0.56
CA LYS A 23 -3.67 -5.93 -0.22
C LYS A 23 -3.24 -5.58 -1.64
N VAL A 24 -2.10 -4.92 -1.80
CA VAL A 24 -1.56 -4.53 -3.12
C VAL A 24 -1.21 -5.76 -3.96
N SER A 25 -0.67 -6.83 -3.37
CA SER A 25 -0.40 -8.08 -4.09
C SER A 25 -1.65 -8.73 -4.67
N LYS A 26 -2.81 -8.57 -4.02
CA LYS A 26 -4.09 -9.02 -4.59
C LYS A 26 -4.50 -8.16 -5.77
N LEU A 27 -4.31 -6.84 -5.70
CA LEU A 27 -4.60 -5.91 -6.80
C LEU A 27 -3.72 -6.17 -8.02
N ASN A 28 -2.43 -6.45 -7.82
CA ASN A 28 -1.49 -6.78 -8.89
C ASN A 28 -1.91 -8.02 -9.70
N ARG A 29 -2.62 -8.98 -9.08
CA ARG A 29 -3.18 -10.14 -9.79
C ARG A 29 -4.26 -9.76 -10.81
N TYR A 30 -5.00 -8.70 -10.56
CA TYR A 30 -6.10 -8.25 -11.42
C TYR A 30 -5.68 -7.12 -12.37
N LEU A 31 -4.59 -6.42 -12.04
CA LEU A 31 -4.09 -5.26 -12.76
C LEU A 31 -2.56 -5.40 -12.91
N PRO A 32 -2.09 -6.27 -13.81
CA PRO A 32 -0.67 -6.62 -13.92
C PRO A 32 0.23 -5.48 -14.44
N ASP A 33 -0.37 -4.50 -15.11
CA ASP A 33 0.35 -3.35 -15.69
C ASP A 33 0.42 -2.15 -14.72
N LEU A 34 0.17 -2.36 -13.43
CA LEU A 34 0.27 -1.29 -12.42
C LEU A 34 1.72 -0.93 -12.11
N GLU A 35 2.13 0.25 -12.55
CA GLU A 35 3.46 0.79 -12.28
C GLU A 35 3.57 1.45 -10.90
N GLU A 36 2.54 2.15 -10.45
CA GLU A 36 2.52 2.92 -9.20
C GLU A 36 1.24 2.68 -8.39
N VAL A 37 1.40 2.53 -7.06
CA VAL A 37 0.29 2.39 -6.12
C VAL A 37 0.48 3.38 -4.96
N ARG A 38 -0.44 4.34 -4.85
CA ARG A 38 -0.48 5.28 -3.72
C ARG A 38 -1.52 4.84 -2.70
N VAL A 39 -1.09 4.74 -1.44
CA VAL A 39 -1.95 4.39 -0.31
C VAL A 39 -1.85 5.49 0.73
N ASP A 40 -2.94 6.24 0.88
CA ASP A 40 -3.11 7.26 1.91
C ASP A 40 -3.87 6.65 3.10
N LEU A 41 -3.23 6.66 4.27
CA LEU A 41 -3.79 6.17 5.53
C LEU A 41 -4.08 7.37 6.44
N ALA A 42 -5.33 7.46 6.89
CA ALA A 42 -5.80 8.46 7.84
C ALA A 42 -6.71 7.77 8.87
N VAL A 43 -6.77 8.35 10.07
CA VAL A 43 -7.74 8.03 11.13
C VAL A 43 -8.89 9.01 11.07
#